data_AF-A0A3A0CP55-F1
#
_entry.id   AF-A0A3A0CP55-F1
#
_cell.length_a   1.000
_cell.length_b   1.000
_cell.length_c   1.000
_cell.angle_alpha   90.00
_cell.angle_beta   90.00
_cell.angle_gamma   90.00
#
_symmetry.space_group_name_H-M   'P 1'
#
loop_
_entity.id
_entity.type
_entity.pdbx_description
1 polymer ?
#
loop_
_entity_poly.entity_id
_entity_poly.type
_entity_poly.pdbx_seq_one_letter_code
_entity_poly.pdbx_strand_id
1 'polypeptide(L)'
;MSRAALILAAHGSRHEPAANELLRAWAATLAARGGFDDVWAAFHQGEPTFAEALDQTDAVDIVVVPVMTSEGYYCDEYLPAELAKNRRYGSVRVRVTPPVGVHAKVPELVETRGLELAARFELDPGVCGVALIGHGTRRSAGSRVATARLAEALRKRGRFAEVAAFYLDEPPTVEEVPIHLTRANILVLPFLISGGPHAVRDVPSRLGLATPVTGALPLDGKAHGCRMICDAPFGTDPRVLEIIADLAKTARSDTASPQSNGSTRFRPGPAAPLRLRLGTRGSRLARWQADHVAARLRALGVRLEIVEISTAGDRLGDVAIADLPGDAPFTDDIDAALARGEIDLAVHSLKDLPVRAALAVAAVLKRGEVSESLVARADLRLAELPPGATVGTSSPRRVAQLLALRPDLVPVTIRGAVDDRVRQVRAERFDAAILATAGLSRLGLLCEAGEQMPLDLFLPAPGQGAMAVQCRSDDAATLEMCRSLEDAESRRAVTAELEFLRPFEFDRTYVAAAYAIASALDASPSSVLLRARLLSLDGQQVCDVSVSGNDPTAVARRAIDEATARLGL
;
A
#
# COMPACT_ATOMS: atom_id res chain seq x y z
N MET A 1 21.91 35.14 4.97
CA MET A 1 21.39 33.81 4.56
C MET A 1 20.27 33.45 5.50
N SER A 2 19.16 32.87 5.02
CA SER A 2 18.10 32.38 5.91
C SER A 2 18.65 31.23 6.75
N ARG A 3 18.46 31.28 8.08
CA ARG A 3 18.83 30.19 8.98
C ARG A 3 18.11 28.90 8.59
N ALA A 4 18.83 27.79 8.58
CA ALA A 4 18.35 26.49 8.15
C ALA A 4 18.47 25.42 9.25
N ALA A 5 17.42 24.62 9.43
CA ALA A 5 17.41 23.51 10.38
C ALA A 5 17.20 22.16 9.67
N LEU A 6 17.79 21.11 10.24
CA LEU A 6 17.57 19.72 9.84
C LEU A 6 16.84 18.99 10.98
N ILE A 7 15.74 18.32 10.67
CA ILE A 7 15.02 17.47 11.63
C ILE A 7 15.10 16.02 11.14
N LEU A 8 15.70 15.16 11.95
CA LEU A 8 15.65 13.71 11.76
C LEU A 8 14.38 13.19 12.41
N ALA A 9 13.46 12.65 11.60
CA ALA A 9 12.16 12.21 12.08
C ALA A 9 12.08 10.69 12.18
N ALA A 10 11.81 10.15 13.37
CA ALA A 10 11.61 8.72 13.57
C ALA A 10 10.39 8.40 14.44
N HIS A 11 9.98 7.13 14.48
CA HIS A 11 8.90 6.69 15.35
C HIS A 11 9.24 6.96 16.81
N GLY A 12 10.47 6.61 17.22
CA GLY A 12 10.89 6.66 18.62
C GLY A 12 10.13 5.68 19.51
N SER A 13 10.50 5.66 20.78
CA SER A 13 9.81 4.88 21.81
C SER A 13 9.85 5.59 23.15
N ARG A 14 8.71 5.63 23.84
CA ARG A 14 8.63 6.07 25.25
C ARG A 14 9.05 4.97 26.22
N HIS A 15 9.01 3.72 25.77
CA HIS A 15 9.29 2.53 26.56
C HIS A 15 10.74 2.03 26.39
N GLU A 16 11.41 2.43 25.30
CA GLU A 16 12.80 2.07 24.99
C GLU A 16 13.63 3.32 24.65
N PRO A 17 14.11 4.09 25.65
CA PRO A 17 14.84 5.34 25.44
C PRO A 17 16.10 5.17 24.57
N ALA A 18 16.77 4.01 24.65
CA ALA A 18 17.95 3.67 23.85
C ALA A 18 17.67 3.69 22.33
N ALA A 19 16.44 3.40 21.90
CA ALA A 19 16.06 3.49 20.48
C ALA A 19 16.07 4.96 19.98
N ASN A 20 15.84 5.91 20.88
CA ASN A 20 15.89 7.35 20.57
C ASN A 20 17.34 7.88 20.59
N GLU A 21 18.22 7.30 21.40
CA GLU A 21 19.62 7.74 21.57
C GLU A 21 20.42 7.65 20.28
N LEU A 22 20.24 6.59 19.47
CA LEU A 22 20.89 6.46 18.17
C LEU A 22 20.58 7.66 17.26
N LEU A 23 19.30 8.06 17.19
CA LEU A 23 18.88 9.19 16.37
C LEU A 23 19.42 10.53 16.90
N ARG A 24 19.48 10.68 18.23
CA ARG A 24 20.10 11.86 18.86
C ARG A 24 21.60 11.93 18.57
N ALA A 25 22.30 10.80 18.64
CA ALA A 25 23.72 10.72 18.30
C ALA A 25 23.97 11.08 16.83
N TRP A 26 23.07 10.66 15.93
CA TRP A 26 23.11 11.06 14.52
C TRP A 26 22.87 12.55 14.32
N ALA A 27 21.87 13.12 14.98
CA ALA A 27 21.63 14.57 14.94
C ALA A 27 22.85 15.36 15.44
N ALA A 28 23.45 14.95 16.56
CA ALA A 28 24.67 15.57 17.09
C ALA A 28 25.86 15.45 16.13
N THR A 29 26.04 14.27 15.51
CA THR A 29 27.11 14.04 14.53
C THR A 29 26.92 14.93 13.29
N LEU A 30 25.69 15.06 12.79
CA LEU A 30 25.38 15.91 11.64
C LEU A 30 25.51 17.40 11.99
N ALA A 31 25.15 17.81 13.21
CA ALA A 31 25.38 19.16 13.70
C ALA A 31 26.89 19.50 13.69
N ALA A 32 27.73 18.59 14.17
CA ALA A 32 29.18 18.78 14.21
C ALA A 32 29.82 18.85 12.81
N ARG A 33 29.22 18.21 11.80
CA ARG A 33 29.66 18.28 10.39
C ARG A 33 29.33 19.62 9.72
N GLY A 34 28.46 20.42 10.34
CA GLY A 34 28.00 21.71 9.82
C GLY A 34 27.05 21.58 8.62
N GLY A 35 26.68 22.72 8.05
CA GLY A 35 25.75 22.80 6.92
C GLY A 35 24.31 23.15 7.30
N PHE A 36 23.93 22.99 8.56
CA PHE A 36 22.67 23.50 9.13
C PHE A 36 22.99 24.30 10.39
N ASP A 37 22.19 25.34 10.67
CA ASP A 37 22.30 26.15 11.88
C ASP A 37 21.83 25.34 13.10
N ASP A 38 20.80 24.51 12.93
CA ASP A 38 20.27 23.62 13.96
C ASP A 38 20.04 22.21 13.40
N VAL A 39 20.32 21.17 14.20
CA VAL A 39 19.98 19.77 13.85
C VAL A 39 19.28 19.10 15.02
N TRP A 40 18.07 18.61 14.79
CA TRP A 40 17.22 18.02 15.82
C TRP A 40 16.86 16.58 15.50
N ALA A 41 16.80 15.75 16.55
CA ALA A 41 16.12 14.46 16.49
C ALA A 41 14.70 14.64 17.05
N ALA A 42 13.69 14.21 16.29
CA ALA A 42 12.29 14.34 16.67
C ALA A 42 11.55 13.01 16.52
N PHE A 43 10.56 12.80 17.38
CA PHE A 43 9.93 11.48 17.56
C PHE A 43 8.41 11.56 17.54
N HIS A 44 7.76 10.53 17.00
CA HIS A 44 6.32 10.33 17.17
C HIS A 44 5.97 9.92 18.60
N GLN A 45 6.70 8.95 19.14
CA GLN A 45 6.57 8.40 20.49
C GLN A 45 7.81 8.73 21.31
N GLY A 46 8.12 10.02 21.46
CA GLY A 46 9.25 10.47 22.26
C GLY A 46 9.31 12.00 22.29
N GLU A 47 10.36 12.52 22.91
CA GLU A 47 10.58 13.96 23.07
C GLU A 47 11.93 14.36 22.45
N PRO A 48 12.05 15.49 21.74
CA PRO A 48 10.95 16.36 21.34
C PRO A 48 10.06 15.69 20.28
N THR A 49 8.78 16.00 20.30
CA THR A 49 7.84 15.75 19.20
C THR A 49 8.22 16.59 17.97
N PHE A 50 7.63 16.30 16.81
CA PHE A 50 7.87 17.09 15.60
C PHE A 50 7.52 18.58 15.77
N ALA A 51 6.42 18.86 16.46
CA ALA A 51 6.02 20.23 16.75
C ALA A 51 7.00 20.92 17.73
N GLU A 52 7.46 20.22 18.76
CA GLU A 52 8.44 20.76 19.71
C GLU A 52 9.80 21.03 19.06
N ALA A 53 10.25 20.14 18.16
CA ALA A 53 11.48 20.36 17.40
C ALA A 53 11.40 21.63 16.52
N LEU A 54 10.23 21.92 15.94
CA LEU A 54 9.99 23.18 15.23
C LEU A 54 9.98 24.41 16.15
N ASP A 55 9.54 24.27 17.39
CA ASP A 55 9.56 25.36 18.38
C ASP A 55 10.99 25.64 18.91
N GLN A 56 11.89 24.66 18.82
CA GLN A 56 13.26 24.75 19.33
C GLN A 56 14.27 25.41 18.37
N THR A 57 13.90 25.68 17.12
CA THR A 57 14.76 26.35 16.13
C THR A 57 14.15 27.66 15.65
N ASP A 58 14.91 28.74 15.55
CA ASP A 58 14.46 29.99 14.92
C ASP A 58 14.64 29.98 13.38
N ALA A 59 15.12 28.87 12.81
CA ALA A 59 15.27 28.70 11.37
C ALA A 59 13.94 28.87 10.62
N VAL A 60 14.05 29.42 9.42
CA VAL A 60 12.91 29.62 8.50
C VAL A 60 12.98 28.68 7.31
N ASP A 61 14.08 27.94 7.16
CA ASP A 61 14.28 26.90 6.15
C ASP A 61 14.54 25.55 6.82
N ILE A 62 13.58 24.63 6.76
CA ILE A 62 13.57 23.41 7.55
C ILE A 62 13.51 22.22 6.61
N VAL A 63 14.50 21.34 6.72
CA VAL A 63 14.50 20.05 6.06
C VAL A 63 14.19 18.96 7.06
N VAL A 64 13.24 18.09 6.73
CA VAL A 64 12.87 16.95 7.56
C VAL A 64 13.23 15.67 6.81
N VAL A 65 14.09 14.85 7.41
CA VAL A 65 14.48 13.55 6.85
C VAL A 65 13.81 12.44 7.65
N PRO A 66 12.85 11.69 7.07
CA PRO A 66 12.28 10.52 7.72
C PRO A 66 13.31 9.39 7.79
N VAL A 67 13.68 8.99 9.00
CA VAL A 67 14.64 7.92 9.26
C VAL A 67 13.91 6.59 9.34
N MET A 68 13.45 6.11 8.18
CA MET A 68 12.64 4.91 7.99
C MET A 68 13.19 4.07 6.85
N THR A 69 12.96 2.75 6.86
CA THR A 69 13.39 1.86 5.77
C THR A 69 12.44 1.84 4.56
N SER A 70 11.23 2.38 4.69
CA SER A 70 10.23 2.39 3.62
C SER A 70 9.36 3.64 3.62
N GLU A 71 8.72 3.89 2.47
CA GLU A 71 7.58 4.79 2.33
C GLU A 71 6.31 4.21 3.00
N GLY A 72 5.25 5.01 3.06
CA GLY A 72 3.95 4.62 3.59
C GLY A 72 3.34 5.67 4.51
N TYR A 73 2.21 5.31 5.13
CA TYR A 73 1.38 6.19 5.95
C TYR A 73 2.16 7.12 6.90
N TYR A 74 3.20 6.59 7.55
CA TYR A 74 4.01 7.39 8.47
C TYR A 74 4.73 8.57 7.80
N CYS A 75 5.44 8.30 6.69
CA CYS A 75 6.23 9.29 5.97
C CYS A 75 5.34 10.21 5.13
N ASP A 76 4.29 9.66 4.53
CA ASP A 76 3.51 10.33 3.48
C ASP A 76 2.33 11.13 4.05
N GLU A 77 1.78 10.72 5.20
CA GLU A 77 0.54 11.27 5.75
C GLU A 77 0.74 11.77 7.19
N TYR A 78 1.23 10.91 8.09
CA TYR A 78 1.33 11.20 9.52
C TYR A 78 2.33 12.33 9.84
N LEU A 79 3.57 12.19 9.38
CA LEU A 79 4.64 13.15 9.68
C LEU A 79 4.31 14.56 9.16
N PRO A 80 3.85 14.76 7.90
CA PRO A 80 3.40 16.06 7.44
C PRO A 80 2.23 16.63 8.26
N ALA A 81 1.25 15.80 8.63
CA ALA A 81 0.10 16.23 9.42
C ALA A 81 0.50 16.67 10.83
N GLU A 82 1.44 15.98 11.49
CA GLU A 82 1.96 16.36 12.80
C GLU A 82 2.77 17.67 12.74
N LEU A 83 3.63 17.84 11.73
CA LEU A 83 4.38 19.08 11.54
C LEU A 83 3.42 20.27 11.34
N ALA A 84 2.32 20.07 10.60
CA ALA A 84 1.31 21.09 10.34
C ALA A 84 0.55 21.56 11.59
N LYS A 85 0.60 20.83 12.71
CA LYS A 85 0.00 21.28 13.98
C LYS A 85 0.78 22.42 14.63
N ASN A 86 2.07 22.60 14.29
CA ASN A 86 2.85 23.70 14.83
C ASN A 86 2.41 25.04 14.24
N ARG A 87 2.15 26.04 15.09
CA ARG A 87 1.72 27.40 14.71
C ARG A 87 2.63 28.10 13.70
N ARG A 88 3.93 27.76 13.67
CA ARG A 88 4.92 28.34 12.76
C ARG A 88 4.96 27.65 11.41
N TYR A 89 4.36 26.48 11.24
CA TYR A 89 4.47 25.67 10.02
C TYR A 89 4.12 26.45 8.75
N GLY A 90 3.08 27.30 8.78
CA GLY A 90 2.69 28.15 7.65
C GLY A 90 3.59 29.38 7.41
N SER A 91 4.49 29.69 8.34
CA SER A 91 5.40 30.84 8.31
C SER A 91 6.87 30.46 8.05
N VAL A 92 7.18 29.17 8.01
CA VAL A 92 8.51 28.62 7.71
C VAL A 92 8.43 27.72 6.47
N ARG A 93 9.55 27.57 5.76
CA ARG A 93 9.65 26.63 4.63
C ARG A 93 10.00 25.26 5.18
N VAL A 94 9.09 24.29 5.08
CA VAL A 94 9.37 22.90 5.48
C VAL A 94 9.44 22.01 4.24
N ARG A 95 10.51 21.20 4.14
CA ARG A 95 10.72 20.22 3.07
C ARG A 95 10.94 18.85 3.68
N VAL A 96 10.00 17.94 3.48
CA VAL A 96 10.13 16.54 3.90
C VAL A 96 10.74 15.75 2.75
N THR A 97 11.86 15.06 3.01
CA THR A 97 12.51 14.21 2.00
C THR A 97 11.84 12.84 1.91
N PRO A 98 12.09 12.05 0.85
CA PRO A 98 11.86 10.62 0.90
C PRO A 98 12.58 9.97 2.11
N PRO A 99 12.10 8.83 2.62
CA PRO A 99 12.73 8.15 3.73
C PRO A 99 14.11 7.58 3.38
N VAL A 100 14.97 7.42 4.38
CA VAL A 100 16.35 6.92 4.22
C VAL A 100 16.42 5.63 3.41
N GLY A 101 15.52 4.67 3.66
CA GLY A 101 15.58 3.33 3.06
C GLY A 101 15.25 3.24 1.57
N VAL A 102 14.67 4.30 0.97
CA VAL A 102 14.40 4.33 -0.48
C VAL A 102 15.47 5.09 -1.27
N HIS A 103 16.50 5.59 -0.59
CA HIS A 103 17.57 6.33 -1.25
C HIS A 103 18.37 5.46 -2.22
N ALA A 104 18.81 6.03 -3.35
CA ALA A 104 19.48 5.28 -4.43
C ALA A 104 20.80 4.60 -4.01
N LYS A 105 21.45 5.09 -2.96
CA LYS A 105 22.68 4.49 -2.38
C LYS A 105 22.42 3.28 -1.46
N VAL A 106 21.17 3.00 -1.08
CA VAL A 106 20.84 1.91 -0.16
C VAL A 106 21.25 0.54 -0.70
N PRO A 107 20.96 0.16 -1.97
CA PRO A 107 21.41 -1.13 -2.51
C PRO A 107 22.93 -1.33 -2.47
N GLU A 108 23.70 -0.28 -2.77
CA GLU A 108 25.16 -0.32 -2.73
C GLU A 108 25.70 -0.47 -1.30
N LEU A 109 25.10 0.24 -0.34
CA LEU A 109 25.48 0.12 1.06
C LEU A 109 25.17 -1.28 1.62
N VAL A 110 23.98 -1.81 1.31
CA VAL A 110 23.59 -3.15 1.79
C VAL A 110 24.44 -4.25 1.14
N GLU A 111 24.77 -4.12 -0.14
CA GLU A 111 25.73 -5.01 -0.82
C GLU A 111 27.09 -4.96 -0.13
N THR A 112 27.60 -3.76 0.13
CA THR A 112 28.90 -3.55 0.78
C THR A 112 28.93 -4.18 2.18
N ARG A 113 27.86 -3.99 2.98
CA ARG A 113 27.71 -4.67 4.28
C ARG A 113 27.76 -6.19 4.15
N GLY A 114 27.06 -6.75 3.17
CA GLY A 114 27.10 -8.20 2.91
C GLY A 114 28.49 -8.70 2.51
N LEU A 115 29.21 -7.95 1.68
CA LEU A 115 30.57 -8.30 1.26
C LEU A 115 31.57 -8.20 2.42
N GLU A 116 31.48 -7.16 3.23
CA GLU A 116 32.30 -6.98 4.45
C GLU A 116 32.03 -8.09 5.47
N LEU A 117 30.76 -8.48 5.63
CA LEU A 117 30.37 -9.58 6.49
C LEU A 117 30.94 -10.91 6.00
N ALA A 118 30.81 -11.21 4.71
CA ALA A 118 31.42 -12.40 4.12
C ALA A 118 32.93 -12.42 4.32
N ALA A 119 33.62 -11.31 4.04
CA ALA A 119 35.06 -11.18 4.23
C ALA A 119 35.49 -11.37 5.69
N ARG A 120 34.75 -10.80 6.65
CA ARG A 120 35.01 -10.94 8.08
C ARG A 120 34.95 -12.39 8.56
N PHE A 121 34.14 -13.23 7.92
CA PHE A 121 33.99 -14.65 8.25
C PHE A 121 34.63 -15.58 7.22
N GLU A 122 35.52 -15.05 6.37
CA GLU A 122 36.30 -15.80 5.37
C GLU A 122 35.42 -16.62 4.41
N LEU A 123 34.28 -16.07 4.02
CA LEU A 123 33.34 -16.68 3.07
C LEU A 123 33.47 -16.06 1.68
N ASP A 124 33.35 -16.90 0.65
CA ASP A 124 33.15 -16.43 -0.74
C ASP A 124 31.70 -15.95 -0.92
N PRO A 125 31.46 -14.66 -1.21
CA PRO A 125 30.12 -14.13 -1.47
C PRO A 125 29.40 -14.89 -2.58
N GLY A 126 30.12 -15.34 -3.61
CA GLY A 126 29.57 -15.99 -4.80
C GLY A 126 28.92 -17.36 -4.54
N VAL A 127 29.10 -17.92 -3.33
CA VAL A 127 28.46 -19.17 -2.90
C VAL A 127 27.50 -18.98 -1.72
N CYS A 128 27.38 -17.77 -1.19
CA CYS A 128 26.53 -17.46 -0.05
C CYS A 128 25.09 -17.11 -0.48
N GLY A 129 24.13 -17.50 0.35
CA GLY A 129 22.77 -16.95 0.32
C GLY A 129 22.70 -15.66 1.14
N VAL A 130 21.82 -14.74 0.78
CA VAL A 130 21.52 -13.53 1.56
C VAL A 130 20.06 -13.51 1.95
N ALA A 131 19.78 -13.49 3.25
CA ALA A 131 18.46 -13.27 3.81
C ALA A 131 18.34 -11.80 4.25
N LEU A 132 17.60 -11.01 3.47
CA LEU A 132 17.32 -9.61 3.79
C LEU A 132 16.07 -9.53 4.67
N ILE A 133 16.23 -9.12 5.93
CA ILE A 133 15.14 -9.16 6.91
C ILE A 133 14.49 -7.78 7.03
N GLY A 134 13.30 -7.63 6.47
CA GLY A 134 12.45 -6.46 6.66
C GLY A 134 11.55 -6.62 7.88
N HIS A 135 10.91 -5.53 8.31
CA HIS A 135 9.87 -5.65 9.32
C HIS A 135 8.65 -6.39 8.75
N GLY A 136 8.17 -5.92 7.59
CA GLY A 136 6.85 -6.32 7.09
C GLY A 136 5.74 -5.80 8.01
N THR A 137 4.54 -5.66 7.48
CA THR A 137 3.36 -5.35 8.26
C THR A 137 2.11 -5.68 7.48
N ARG A 138 1.13 -6.31 8.15
CA ARG A 138 -0.22 -6.53 7.60
C ARG A 138 -0.99 -5.23 7.38
N ARG A 139 -0.48 -4.09 7.86
CA ARG A 139 -1.13 -2.76 7.80
C ARG A 139 -0.81 -1.98 6.52
N SER A 140 0.35 -2.20 5.91
CA SER A 140 0.74 -1.53 4.66
C SER A 140 1.77 -2.35 3.87
N ALA A 141 1.56 -2.46 2.56
CA ALA A 141 2.51 -3.17 1.70
C ALA A 141 3.86 -2.44 1.54
N GLY A 142 4.00 -1.19 2.00
CA GLY A 142 5.18 -0.35 1.77
C GLY A 142 6.47 -0.95 2.34
N SER A 143 6.43 -1.45 3.58
CA SER A 143 7.59 -2.09 4.22
C SER A 143 8.00 -3.40 3.50
N ARG A 144 7.00 -4.21 3.11
CA ARG A 144 7.22 -5.42 2.32
C ARG A 144 7.87 -5.10 0.97
N VAL A 145 7.28 -4.16 0.24
CA VAL A 145 7.73 -3.77 -1.11
C VAL A 145 9.14 -3.19 -1.08
N ALA A 146 9.49 -2.38 -0.09
CA ALA A 146 10.82 -1.79 0.03
C ALA A 146 11.91 -2.87 0.17
N THR A 147 11.70 -3.83 1.08
CA THR A 147 12.65 -4.93 1.31
C THR A 147 12.71 -5.87 0.10
N ALA A 148 11.57 -6.19 -0.52
CA ALA A 148 11.54 -7.01 -1.73
C ALA A 148 12.28 -6.35 -2.90
N ARG A 149 12.09 -5.04 -3.11
CA ARG A 149 12.80 -4.27 -4.14
C ARG A 149 14.30 -4.23 -3.90
N LEU A 150 14.72 -4.08 -2.64
CA LEU A 150 16.12 -4.10 -2.26
C LEU A 150 16.74 -5.48 -2.50
N ALA A 151 16.07 -6.58 -2.12
CA ALA A 151 16.53 -7.93 -2.41
C ALA A 151 16.68 -8.15 -3.92
N GLU A 152 15.72 -7.70 -4.73
CA GLU A 152 15.80 -7.77 -6.19
C GLU A 152 16.96 -6.94 -6.76
N ALA A 153 17.19 -5.73 -6.23
CA ALA A 153 18.33 -4.90 -6.63
C ALA A 153 19.68 -5.60 -6.34
N LEU A 154 19.79 -6.30 -5.20
CA LEU A 154 20.99 -7.09 -4.87
C LEU A 154 21.15 -8.30 -5.79
N ARG A 155 20.07 -9.02 -6.14
CA ARG A 155 20.13 -10.14 -7.11
C ARG A 155 20.69 -9.68 -8.45
N LYS A 156 20.21 -8.55 -8.97
CA LYS A 156 20.64 -8.00 -10.26
C LYS A 156 22.13 -7.65 -10.31
N ARG A 157 22.75 -7.38 -9.16
CA ARG A 157 24.18 -7.06 -9.06
C ARG A 157 25.06 -8.32 -9.04
N GLY A 158 24.48 -9.50 -8.81
CA GLY A 158 25.13 -10.79 -9.03
C GLY A 158 26.32 -11.09 -8.12
N ARG A 159 26.40 -10.45 -6.94
CA ARG A 159 27.51 -10.66 -5.99
C ARG A 159 27.31 -11.87 -5.08
N PHE A 160 26.08 -12.33 -4.90
CA PHE A 160 25.71 -13.44 -4.03
C PHE A 160 24.98 -14.52 -4.83
N ALA A 161 25.12 -15.79 -4.42
CA ALA A 161 24.52 -16.92 -5.13
C ALA A 161 22.99 -16.88 -5.09
N GLU A 162 22.43 -16.50 -3.95
CA GLU A 162 21.00 -16.34 -3.73
C GLU A 162 20.74 -15.13 -2.86
N VAL A 163 19.64 -14.42 -3.11
CA VAL A 163 19.16 -13.36 -2.23
C VAL A 163 17.66 -13.52 -2.10
N ALA A 164 17.09 -13.36 -0.91
CA ALA A 164 15.66 -13.31 -0.70
C ALA A 164 15.28 -12.37 0.44
N ALA A 165 14.07 -11.81 0.37
CA ALA A 165 13.50 -10.96 1.41
C ALA A 165 12.61 -11.79 2.32
N PHE A 166 12.71 -11.55 3.63
CA PHE A 166 11.91 -12.18 4.67
C PHE A 166 11.43 -11.12 5.67
N TYR A 167 10.38 -11.43 6.44
CA TYR A 167 9.71 -10.45 7.28
C TYR A 167 9.40 -10.96 8.68
N LEU A 168 9.32 -10.04 9.64
CA LEU A 168 8.97 -10.35 11.04
C LEU A 168 7.49 -10.67 11.23
N ASP A 169 6.61 -9.99 10.48
CA ASP A 169 5.15 -10.02 10.73
C ASP A 169 4.29 -10.61 9.61
N GLU A 170 4.91 -11.01 8.49
CA GLU A 170 4.22 -11.56 7.32
C GLU A 170 5.10 -12.56 6.52
N PRO A 171 4.51 -13.44 5.70
CA PRO A 171 5.28 -14.34 4.85
C PRO A 171 5.99 -13.66 3.66
N PRO A 172 7.11 -14.21 3.17
CA PRO A 172 7.90 -15.26 3.81
C PRO A 172 8.52 -14.76 5.13
N THR A 173 8.33 -15.52 6.19
CA THR A 173 8.71 -15.15 7.57
C THR A 173 10.19 -15.42 7.83
N VAL A 174 10.76 -14.83 8.89
CA VAL A 174 12.17 -15.07 9.26
C VAL A 174 12.47 -16.56 9.48
N GLU A 175 11.53 -17.29 10.05
CA GLU A 175 11.58 -18.73 10.31
C GLU A 175 11.69 -19.56 9.02
N GLU A 176 11.24 -19.01 7.89
CA GLU A 176 11.22 -19.67 6.59
C GLU A 176 12.54 -19.49 5.81
N VAL A 177 13.52 -18.75 6.34
CA VAL A 177 14.85 -18.57 5.70
C VAL A 177 15.52 -19.89 5.27
N PRO A 178 15.62 -20.93 6.11
CA PRO A 178 16.25 -22.21 5.73
C PRO A 178 15.48 -22.99 4.66
N ILE A 179 14.19 -22.67 4.47
CA ILE A 179 13.32 -23.36 3.50
C ILE A 179 13.46 -22.70 2.12
N HIS A 180 13.65 -21.38 2.10
CA HIS A 180 13.68 -20.59 0.87
C HIS A 180 15.09 -20.36 0.29
N LEU A 181 16.14 -20.46 1.13
CA LEU A 181 17.52 -20.37 0.67
C LEU A 181 18.18 -21.74 0.74
N THR A 182 18.84 -22.16 -0.35
CA THR A 182 19.42 -23.51 -0.46
C THR A 182 20.91 -23.56 -0.11
N ARG A 183 21.51 -22.41 0.22
CA ARG A 183 22.96 -22.29 0.44
C ARG A 183 23.36 -22.71 1.84
N ALA A 184 24.50 -23.40 1.93
CA ALA A 184 25.06 -23.87 3.19
C ALA A 184 25.53 -22.73 4.11
N ASN A 185 25.90 -21.58 3.54
CA ASN A 185 26.24 -20.35 4.26
C ASN A 185 25.24 -19.25 3.88
N ILE A 186 24.58 -18.68 4.89
CA ILE A 186 23.59 -17.61 4.72
C ILE A 186 24.03 -16.38 5.50
N LEU A 187 24.13 -15.25 4.81
CA LEU A 187 24.34 -13.94 5.40
C LEU A 187 22.96 -13.33 5.69
N VAL A 188 22.67 -13.06 6.96
CA VAL A 188 21.40 -12.47 7.37
C VAL A 188 21.63 -10.99 7.61
N LEU A 189 20.98 -10.16 6.79
CA LEU A 189 21.13 -8.70 6.77
C LEU A 189 19.81 -8.04 7.19
N PRO A 190 19.66 -7.61 8.45
CA PRO A 190 18.44 -6.93 8.88
C PRO A 190 18.32 -5.52 8.26
N PHE A 191 17.30 -5.32 7.42
CA PHE A 191 16.94 -4.03 6.84
C PHE A 191 15.97 -3.29 7.77
N LEU A 192 16.51 -2.90 8.94
CA LEU A 192 15.81 -2.21 10.02
C LEU A 192 16.62 -0.96 10.42
N ILE A 193 15.94 0.08 10.91
CA ILE A 193 16.61 1.31 11.37
C ILE A 193 17.26 1.14 12.74
N SER A 194 16.58 0.51 13.69
CA SER A 194 17.06 0.42 15.07
C SER A 194 17.53 -0.98 15.45
N GLY A 195 18.48 -1.04 16.38
CA GLY A 195 18.97 -2.25 17.06
C GLY A 195 18.13 -2.71 18.23
N GLY A 196 16.83 -2.38 18.26
CA GLY A 196 15.92 -2.84 19.30
C GLY A 196 15.82 -4.36 19.39
N PRO A 197 15.01 -4.90 20.33
CA PRO A 197 14.93 -6.34 20.61
C PRO A 197 14.66 -7.19 19.36
N HIS A 198 13.92 -6.65 18.40
CA HIS A 198 13.65 -7.29 17.12
C HIS A 198 14.93 -7.69 16.35
N ALA A 199 15.91 -6.78 16.23
CA ALA A 199 17.12 -7.05 15.46
C ALA A 199 18.14 -7.90 16.22
N VAL A 200 18.28 -7.67 17.54
CA VAL A 200 19.35 -8.28 18.35
C VAL A 200 18.94 -9.61 18.97
N ARG A 201 17.65 -9.82 19.23
CA ARG A 201 17.13 -11.02 19.87
C ARG A 201 16.17 -11.80 18.99
N ASP A 202 15.15 -11.14 18.45
CA ASP A 202 14.04 -11.86 17.82
C ASP A 202 14.45 -12.48 16.47
N VAL A 203 15.18 -11.74 15.61
CA VAL A 203 15.69 -12.29 14.34
C VAL A 203 16.59 -13.52 14.58
N PRO A 204 17.66 -13.46 15.39
CA PRO A 204 18.46 -14.64 15.67
C PRO A 204 17.68 -15.78 16.32
N SER A 205 16.79 -15.49 17.27
CA SER A 205 15.98 -16.51 17.94
C SER A 205 15.03 -17.23 16.99
N ARG A 206 14.39 -16.51 16.07
CA ARG A 206 13.46 -17.08 15.08
C ARG A 206 14.18 -17.91 14.02
N LEU A 207 15.46 -17.62 13.77
CA LEU A 207 16.35 -18.44 12.95
C LEU A 207 16.89 -19.68 13.69
N GLY A 208 16.56 -19.86 14.97
CA GLY A 208 17.06 -20.97 15.79
C GLY A 208 18.51 -20.80 16.26
N LEU A 209 19.04 -19.56 16.26
CA LEU A 209 20.40 -19.27 16.70
C LEU A 209 20.43 -18.93 18.20
N ALA A 210 21.46 -19.42 18.89
CA ALA A 210 21.69 -19.09 20.29
C ALA A 210 22.06 -17.60 20.43
N THR A 211 21.29 -16.86 21.22
CA THR A 211 21.54 -15.43 21.46
C THR A 211 22.45 -15.23 22.68
N PRO A 212 23.63 -14.61 22.52
CA PRO A 212 24.54 -14.36 23.63
C PRO A 212 23.98 -13.29 24.57
N VAL A 213 24.28 -13.43 25.87
CA VAL A 213 23.85 -12.50 26.93
C VAL A 213 24.30 -11.05 26.66
N THR A 214 25.39 -10.87 25.93
CA THR A 214 25.96 -9.56 25.59
C THR A 214 25.25 -8.84 24.44
N GLY A 215 24.43 -9.53 23.64
CA GLY A 215 23.75 -8.95 22.47
C GLY A 215 24.67 -8.44 21.35
N ALA A 216 25.94 -8.84 21.33
CA ALA A 216 26.90 -8.40 20.32
C ALA A 216 26.61 -9.03 18.95
N LEU A 217 26.57 -8.21 17.90
CA LEU A 217 26.47 -8.62 16.50
C LEU A 217 27.79 -8.31 15.76
N PRO A 218 28.14 -9.04 14.69
CA PRO A 218 27.39 -10.14 14.09
C PRO A 218 27.43 -11.43 14.89
N LEU A 219 26.36 -12.23 14.79
CA LEU A 219 26.24 -13.56 15.37
C LEU A 219 26.57 -14.61 14.31
N ASP A 220 27.39 -15.60 14.65
CA ASP A 220 27.67 -16.76 13.79
C ASP A 220 27.19 -18.04 14.47
N GLY A 221 26.33 -18.79 13.79
CA GLY A 221 25.79 -20.03 14.33
C GLY A 221 25.30 -20.97 13.26
N LYS A 222 24.97 -22.20 13.67
CA LYS A 222 24.39 -23.23 12.81
C LYS A 222 23.00 -23.58 13.29
N ALA A 223 22.03 -23.55 12.38
CA ALA A 223 20.67 -23.96 12.62
C ALA A 223 20.11 -24.57 11.33
N HIS A 224 19.18 -25.51 11.45
CA HIS A 224 18.48 -26.11 10.29
C HIS A 224 19.41 -26.64 9.18
N GLY A 225 20.60 -27.12 9.52
CA GLY A 225 21.57 -27.66 8.57
C GLY A 225 22.38 -26.64 7.76
N CYS A 226 22.23 -25.34 8.02
CA CYS A 226 23.02 -24.27 7.40
C CYS A 226 23.76 -23.42 8.47
N ARG A 227 24.86 -22.78 8.07
CA ARG A 227 25.55 -21.76 8.86
C ARG A 227 24.95 -20.41 8.53
N MET A 228 24.52 -19.67 9.55
CA MET A 228 23.92 -18.35 9.41
C MET A 228 24.76 -17.32 10.15
N ILE A 229 25.07 -16.21 9.47
CA ILE A 229 25.78 -15.08 10.05
C ILE A 229 24.85 -13.88 10.06
N CYS A 230 24.34 -13.51 11.24
CA CYS A 230 23.41 -12.41 11.41
C CYS A 230 24.12 -11.12 11.76
N ASP A 231 24.01 -10.13 10.89
CA ASP A 231 24.65 -8.83 11.07
C ASP A 231 23.81 -7.87 11.92
N ALA A 232 24.43 -6.76 12.33
CA ALA A 232 23.75 -5.61 12.89
C ALA A 232 22.73 -5.02 11.88
N PRO A 233 21.68 -4.34 12.36
CA PRO A 233 20.67 -3.76 11.48
C PRO A 233 21.22 -2.60 10.67
N PHE A 234 20.67 -2.42 9.46
CA PHE A 234 21.06 -1.41 8.48
C PHE A 234 21.27 -0.01 9.08
N GLY A 235 20.33 0.45 9.91
CA GLY A 235 20.42 1.77 10.53
C GLY A 235 21.44 1.88 11.66
N THR A 236 22.28 0.89 11.93
CA THR A 236 23.47 1.06 12.80
C THR A 236 24.75 1.32 12.01
N ASP A 237 24.70 1.22 10.68
CA ASP A 237 25.85 1.53 9.83
C ASP A 237 26.12 3.05 9.81
N PRO A 238 27.32 3.53 10.17
CA PRO A 238 27.62 4.96 10.17
C PRO A 238 27.50 5.60 8.78
N ARG A 239 27.60 4.83 7.69
CA ARG A 239 27.43 5.32 6.31
C ARG A 239 25.99 5.75 6.00
N VAL A 240 25.01 5.39 6.85
CA VAL A 240 23.64 5.93 6.75
C VAL A 240 23.63 7.44 6.96
N LEU A 241 24.57 8.01 7.72
CA LEU A 241 24.70 9.46 7.88
C LEU A 241 25.04 10.16 6.55
N GLU A 242 25.77 9.49 5.65
CA GLU A 242 26.04 10.03 4.31
C GLU A 242 24.77 10.10 3.47
N ILE A 243 23.89 9.09 3.59
CA ILE A 243 22.58 9.09 2.93
C ILE A 243 21.70 10.22 3.47
N ILE A 244 21.64 10.38 4.79
CA ILE A 244 20.87 11.46 5.43
C ILE A 244 21.41 12.83 4.99
N ALA A 245 22.73 13.02 4.97
CA ALA A 245 23.35 14.25 4.53
C ALA A 245 23.07 14.54 3.05
N ASP A 246 23.07 13.52 2.19
CA ASP A 246 22.78 13.65 0.76
C ASP A 246 21.32 14.07 0.51
N LEU A 247 20.38 13.41 1.18
CA LEU A 247 18.96 13.77 1.18
C LEU A 247 18.76 15.23 1.65
N ALA A 248 19.41 15.59 2.75
CA ALA A 248 19.29 16.91 3.34
C ALA A 248 19.89 18.01 2.45
N LYS A 249 21.03 17.74 1.80
CA LYS A 249 21.67 18.66 0.84
C LYS A 249 20.82 18.83 -0.41
N THR A 250 20.34 17.73 -1.00
CA THR A 250 19.52 17.73 -2.20
C THR A 250 18.26 18.58 -2.00
N ALA A 251 17.57 18.37 -0.88
CA ALA A 251 16.37 19.15 -0.51
C ALA A 251 16.64 20.66 -0.34
N ARG A 252 17.89 21.06 -0.03
CA ARG A 252 18.27 22.48 0.09
C ARG A 252 18.78 23.09 -1.21
N SER A 253 19.54 22.33 -2.00
CA SER A 253 20.08 22.79 -3.29
C SER A 253 18.99 22.99 -4.34
N ASP A 254 17.81 22.43 -4.12
CA ASP A 254 16.59 22.84 -4.81
C ASP A 254 16.24 24.30 -4.40
N THR A 255 16.97 25.25 -4.98
CA THR A 255 16.71 26.70 -4.94
C THR A 255 15.74 27.15 -6.03
N ALA A 256 15.31 26.25 -6.91
CA ALA A 256 14.12 26.47 -7.70
C ALA A 256 12.91 26.44 -6.75
N SER A 257 12.07 27.49 -6.81
CA SER A 257 10.66 27.33 -6.45
C SER A 257 10.08 26.09 -7.14
N PRO A 258 9.02 25.46 -6.60
CA PRO A 258 8.56 24.15 -7.05
C PRO A 258 8.34 24.13 -8.56
N GLN A 259 8.72 23.01 -9.22
CA GLN A 259 8.80 22.77 -10.69
C GLN A 259 10.17 23.19 -11.28
N SER A 260 10.87 22.46 -12.15
CA SER A 260 10.67 21.24 -12.96
C SER A 260 12.04 20.83 -13.54
N ASN A 261 12.27 19.60 -13.99
CA ASN A 261 12.16 19.20 -15.41
C ASN A 261 12.34 17.66 -15.53
N GLY A 262 11.65 16.92 -16.39
CA GLY A 262 10.81 17.34 -17.50
C GLY A 262 9.72 16.30 -17.81
N SER A 263 8.48 16.80 -17.82
CA SER A 263 7.42 16.43 -18.74
C SER A 263 6.44 17.61 -18.68
N THR A 264 6.20 18.20 -19.84
CA THR A 264 5.52 19.50 -20.08
C THR A 264 4.25 19.69 -19.23
N ARG A 265 4.31 20.57 -18.22
CA ARG A 265 3.16 21.02 -17.42
C ARG A 265 2.77 22.46 -17.74
N PHE A 266 1.50 22.60 -18.05
CA PHE A 266 0.74 23.83 -18.21
C PHE A 266 0.91 24.79 -17.02
N ARG A 267 1.17 26.07 -17.27
CA ARG A 267 1.08 27.16 -16.28
C ARG A 267 -0.28 27.85 -16.45
N PRO A 268 -1.22 27.79 -15.49
CA PRO A 268 -2.32 28.74 -15.47
C PRO A 268 -1.80 30.09 -14.92
N GLY A 269 -2.27 31.18 -15.51
CA GLY A 269 -1.96 32.54 -15.06
C GLY A 269 -2.51 32.86 -13.65
N PRO A 270 -2.31 34.09 -13.14
CA PRO A 270 -2.67 34.46 -11.78
C PRO A 270 -4.19 34.57 -11.64
N ALA A 271 -4.83 33.46 -11.33
CA ALA A 271 -6.19 33.40 -10.82
C ALA A 271 -6.13 32.95 -9.34
N ALA A 272 -7.11 33.38 -8.55
CA ALA A 272 -7.26 33.04 -7.13
C ALA A 272 -7.07 31.52 -6.88
N PRO A 273 -6.57 31.09 -5.69
CA PRO A 273 -6.32 29.68 -5.42
C PRO A 273 -7.56 28.83 -5.70
N LEU A 274 -7.44 27.86 -6.62
CA LEU A 274 -8.53 26.94 -6.98
C LEU A 274 -9.05 26.25 -5.71
N ARG A 275 -10.29 26.58 -5.33
CA ARG A 275 -11.06 25.89 -4.30
C ARG A 275 -11.97 24.90 -5.02
N LEU A 276 -11.73 23.62 -4.82
CA LEU A 276 -12.53 22.54 -5.40
C LEU A 276 -13.38 21.87 -4.34
N ARG A 277 -14.52 21.34 -4.76
CA ARG A 277 -15.44 20.54 -3.96
C ARG A 277 -15.28 19.07 -4.33
N LEU A 278 -14.80 18.27 -3.39
CA LEU A 278 -14.62 16.83 -3.53
C LEU A 278 -15.84 16.12 -2.94
N GLY A 279 -16.64 15.51 -3.81
CA GLY A 279 -17.79 14.70 -3.45
C GLY A 279 -17.40 13.32 -2.93
N THR A 280 -18.10 12.85 -1.90
CA THR A 280 -17.97 11.48 -1.38
C THR A 280 -19.24 11.04 -0.66
N ARG A 281 -19.41 9.73 -0.46
CA ARG A 281 -20.46 9.20 0.42
C ARG A 281 -20.10 9.42 1.89
N GLY A 282 -21.11 9.38 2.76
CA GLY A 282 -20.94 9.58 4.21
C GLY A 282 -20.36 8.38 4.98
N SER A 283 -20.25 7.19 4.36
CA SER A 283 -19.72 6.00 5.06
C SER A 283 -18.25 6.19 5.48
N ARG A 284 -17.82 5.58 6.59
CA ARG A 284 -16.43 5.69 7.08
C ARG A 284 -15.39 5.31 6.02
N LEU A 285 -15.67 4.30 5.20
CA LEU A 285 -14.76 3.90 4.12
C LEU A 285 -14.69 4.97 3.03
N ALA A 286 -15.84 5.51 2.59
CA ALA A 286 -15.88 6.56 1.57
C ALA A 286 -15.21 7.85 2.06
N ARG A 287 -15.38 8.21 3.34
CA ARG A 287 -14.66 9.32 3.98
C ARG A 287 -13.17 9.08 4.01
N TRP A 288 -12.71 7.88 4.41
CA TRP A 288 -11.29 7.51 4.36
C TRP A 288 -10.72 7.68 2.95
N GLN A 289 -11.44 7.24 1.91
CA GLN A 289 -10.99 7.35 0.52
C GLN A 289 -10.92 8.80 0.06
N ALA A 290 -11.92 9.62 0.42
CA ALA A 290 -11.95 11.04 0.14
C ALA A 290 -10.81 11.79 0.82
N ASP A 291 -10.54 11.52 2.10
CA ASP A 291 -9.44 12.13 2.85
C ASP A 291 -8.08 11.73 2.25
N HIS A 292 -7.92 10.47 1.83
CA HIS A 292 -6.71 9.96 1.20
C HIS A 292 -6.41 10.65 -0.15
N VAL A 293 -7.43 10.90 -0.98
CA VAL A 293 -7.29 11.68 -2.21
C VAL A 293 -7.08 13.16 -1.90
N ALA A 294 -7.82 13.71 -0.94
CA ALA A 294 -7.73 15.11 -0.57
C ALA A 294 -6.34 15.47 -0.02
N ALA A 295 -5.71 14.58 0.74
CA ALA A 295 -4.34 14.77 1.23
C ALA A 295 -3.34 14.93 0.08
N ARG A 296 -3.42 14.08 -0.96
CA ARG A 296 -2.56 14.14 -2.14
C ARG A 296 -2.76 15.43 -2.94
N LEU A 297 -4.00 15.82 -3.15
CA LEU A 297 -4.33 17.06 -3.87
C LEU A 297 -3.92 18.31 -3.07
N ARG A 298 -4.09 18.30 -1.74
CA ARG A 298 -3.62 19.39 -0.86
C ARG A 298 -2.10 19.52 -0.89
N ALA A 299 -1.35 18.42 -0.97
CA ALA A 299 0.10 18.44 -1.13
C ALA A 299 0.55 19.11 -2.44
N LEU A 300 -0.33 19.17 -3.45
CA LEU A 300 -0.11 19.89 -4.71
C LEU A 300 -0.57 21.36 -4.65
N GLY A 301 -0.96 21.85 -3.48
CA GLY A 301 -1.43 23.23 -3.26
C GLY A 301 -2.91 23.47 -3.56
N VAL A 302 -3.70 22.41 -3.79
CA VAL A 302 -5.13 22.52 -4.08
C VAL A 302 -5.92 22.75 -2.78
N ARG A 303 -6.78 23.77 -2.76
CA ARG A 303 -7.73 23.95 -1.64
C ARG A 303 -8.96 23.09 -1.89
N LEU A 304 -9.30 22.24 -0.93
CA LEU A 304 -10.43 21.30 -1.04
C LEU A 304 -11.45 21.49 0.06
N GLU A 305 -12.72 21.51 -0.34
CA GLU A 305 -13.90 21.31 0.49
C GLU A 305 -14.44 19.89 0.23
N ILE A 306 -14.61 19.08 1.27
CA ILE A 306 -15.20 17.75 1.10
C ILE A 306 -16.70 17.87 1.30
N VAL A 307 -17.47 17.47 0.29
CA VAL A 307 -18.94 17.50 0.26
C VAL A 307 -19.47 16.09 0.39
N GLU A 308 -20.19 15.82 1.48
CA GLU A 308 -20.88 14.54 1.65
C GLU A 308 -22.18 14.53 0.85
N ILE A 309 -22.36 13.47 0.07
CA ILE A 309 -23.57 13.22 -0.69
C ILE A 309 -24.18 11.93 -0.17
N SER A 310 -25.40 12.05 0.37
CA SER A 310 -26.22 10.89 0.70
C SER A 310 -26.74 10.29 -0.60
N THR A 311 -26.51 9.00 -0.83
CA THR A 311 -27.00 8.29 -2.01
C THR A 311 -28.31 7.55 -1.73
N ALA A 312 -29.08 7.19 -2.77
CA ALA A 312 -30.27 6.35 -2.62
C ALA A 312 -29.94 5.02 -1.92
N GLY A 313 -28.81 4.41 -2.25
CA GLY A 313 -28.33 3.19 -1.61
C GLY A 313 -27.96 3.36 -0.12
N ASP A 314 -27.66 4.58 0.33
CA ASP A 314 -27.45 4.90 1.75
C ASP A 314 -28.78 5.14 2.48
N ARG A 315 -29.74 5.82 1.82
CA ARG A 315 -31.06 6.13 2.40
C ARG A 315 -31.94 4.89 2.57
N LEU A 316 -31.80 3.92 1.66
CA LEU A 316 -32.64 2.71 1.61
C LEU A 316 -31.83 1.46 2.02
N GLY A 317 -31.30 1.49 3.24
CA GLY A 317 -30.45 0.42 3.79
C GLY A 317 -31.14 -0.95 3.86
N ASP A 318 -32.46 -0.97 4.08
CA ASP A 318 -33.27 -2.17 4.30
C ASP A 318 -33.85 -2.78 3.00
N VAL A 319 -33.66 -2.11 1.87
CA VAL A 319 -34.12 -2.59 0.54
C VAL A 319 -33.00 -3.39 -0.11
N ALA A 320 -33.33 -4.49 -0.80
CA ALA A 320 -32.34 -5.27 -1.55
C ALA A 320 -31.74 -4.43 -2.68
N ILE A 321 -30.45 -4.63 -3.01
CA ILE A 321 -29.78 -3.86 -4.09
C ILE A 321 -30.54 -3.91 -5.41
N ALA A 322 -31.09 -5.08 -5.75
CA ALA A 322 -31.83 -5.29 -6.99
C ALA A 322 -33.14 -4.48 -7.08
N ASP A 323 -33.66 -4.02 -5.94
CA ASP A 323 -34.91 -3.28 -5.83
C ASP A 323 -34.68 -1.77 -5.59
N LEU A 324 -33.42 -1.32 -5.58
CA LEU A 324 -33.10 0.11 -5.45
C LEU A 324 -33.36 0.84 -6.78
N PRO A 325 -33.78 2.11 -6.72
CA PRO A 325 -33.97 2.92 -7.93
C PRO A 325 -32.63 3.29 -8.56
N GLY A 326 -32.59 3.26 -9.90
CA GLY A 326 -31.39 3.58 -10.70
C GLY A 326 -30.54 2.36 -11.02
N ASP A 327 -29.66 2.50 -12.01
CA ASP A 327 -28.76 1.43 -12.44
C ASP A 327 -27.51 1.35 -11.54
N ALA A 328 -27.15 2.45 -10.87
CA ALA A 328 -25.99 2.53 -9.97
C ALA A 328 -26.33 3.31 -8.68
N PRO A 329 -27.09 2.70 -7.74
CA PRO A 329 -27.70 3.40 -6.60
C PRO A 329 -26.73 4.01 -5.58
N PHE A 330 -25.43 3.73 -5.71
CA PHE A 330 -24.36 4.29 -4.87
C PHE A 330 -23.53 5.38 -5.56
N THR A 331 -23.76 5.65 -6.86
CA THR A 331 -23.02 6.64 -7.64
C THR A 331 -23.93 7.64 -8.35
N ASP A 332 -25.18 7.27 -8.68
CA ASP A 332 -26.11 8.14 -9.43
C ASP A 332 -26.29 9.55 -8.83
N ASP A 333 -26.44 9.66 -7.50
CA ASP A 333 -26.57 10.97 -6.83
C ASP A 333 -25.27 11.81 -6.90
N ILE A 334 -24.11 11.15 -6.91
CA ILE A 334 -22.79 11.80 -7.03
C ILE A 334 -22.55 12.25 -8.47
N ASP A 335 -22.85 11.38 -9.45
CA ASP A 335 -22.77 11.68 -10.87
C ASP A 335 -23.66 12.88 -11.22
N ALA A 336 -24.88 12.93 -10.67
CA ALA A 336 -25.78 14.05 -10.86
C ALA A 336 -25.24 15.36 -10.24
N ALA A 337 -24.59 15.30 -9.08
CA ALA A 337 -23.96 16.46 -8.45
C ALA A 337 -22.73 16.95 -9.23
N LEU A 338 -21.93 16.05 -9.81
CA LEU A 338 -20.83 16.41 -10.73
C LEU A 338 -21.36 17.09 -11.99
N ALA A 339 -22.41 16.53 -12.60
CA ALA A 339 -23.03 17.06 -13.81
C ALA A 339 -23.65 18.45 -13.58
N ARG A 340 -24.28 18.68 -12.42
CA ARG A 340 -24.83 20.00 -12.03
C ARG A 340 -23.78 21.00 -11.56
N GLY A 341 -22.51 20.59 -11.43
CA GLY A 341 -21.45 21.46 -10.91
C GLY A 341 -21.63 21.81 -9.43
N GLU A 342 -22.31 20.96 -8.66
CA GLU A 342 -22.40 21.08 -7.19
C GLU A 342 -21.12 20.59 -6.51
N ILE A 343 -20.42 19.67 -7.17
CA ILE A 343 -19.07 19.21 -6.85
C ILE A 343 -18.20 19.25 -8.12
N ASP A 344 -16.88 19.26 -7.94
CA ASP A 344 -15.91 19.40 -9.03
C ASP A 344 -15.23 18.07 -9.36
N LEU A 345 -15.01 17.24 -8.34
CA LEU A 345 -14.52 15.87 -8.47
C LEU A 345 -15.19 14.97 -7.43
N ALA A 346 -15.20 13.66 -7.66
CA ALA A 346 -15.67 12.67 -6.70
C ALA A 346 -14.70 11.49 -6.57
N VAL A 347 -14.72 10.82 -5.42
CA VAL A 347 -13.87 9.67 -5.12
C VAL A 347 -14.71 8.42 -4.91
N HIS A 348 -14.33 7.34 -5.58
CA HIS A 348 -15.05 6.08 -5.56
C HIS A 348 -14.10 4.89 -5.32
N SER A 349 -14.63 3.82 -4.74
CA SER A 349 -14.08 2.48 -5.01
C SER A 349 -14.36 2.17 -6.47
N LEU A 350 -13.34 1.82 -7.25
CA LEU A 350 -13.53 1.65 -8.70
C LEU A 350 -14.51 0.52 -9.04
N LYS A 351 -14.54 -0.56 -8.25
CA LYS A 351 -15.49 -1.67 -8.43
C LYS A 351 -16.97 -1.29 -8.26
N ASP A 352 -17.24 -0.13 -7.66
CA ASP A 352 -18.61 0.36 -7.43
C ASP A 352 -19.02 1.39 -8.51
N LEU A 353 -18.10 1.76 -9.43
CA LEU A 353 -18.42 2.57 -10.59
C LEU A 353 -18.90 1.69 -11.74
N PRO A 354 -19.97 2.09 -12.46
CA PRO A 354 -20.39 1.37 -13.65
C PRO A 354 -19.32 1.42 -14.73
N VAL A 355 -19.19 0.35 -15.51
CA VAL A 355 -18.20 0.25 -16.62
C VAL A 355 -18.44 1.36 -17.65
N ARG A 356 -19.71 1.73 -17.85
CA ARG A 356 -20.13 2.84 -18.73
C ARG A 356 -20.50 4.08 -17.93
N ALA A 357 -19.56 4.62 -17.17
CA ALA A 357 -19.75 5.90 -16.50
C ALA A 357 -19.98 7.03 -17.53
N ALA A 358 -20.97 7.88 -17.30
CA ALA A 358 -21.27 9.03 -18.16
C ALA A 358 -20.22 10.16 -18.03
N LEU A 359 -19.48 10.16 -16.93
CA LEU A 359 -18.45 11.12 -16.56
C LEU A 359 -17.05 10.52 -16.68
N ALA A 360 -16.03 11.38 -16.79
CA ALA A 360 -14.66 10.94 -16.98
C ALA A 360 -14.04 10.41 -15.67
N VAL A 361 -13.39 9.25 -15.75
CA VAL A 361 -12.50 8.76 -14.67
C VAL A 361 -11.12 9.42 -14.81
N ALA A 362 -11.01 10.60 -14.22
CA ALA A 362 -9.84 11.47 -14.28
C ALA A 362 -8.52 10.82 -13.80
N ALA A 363 -8.58 9.93 -12.79
CA ALA A 363 -7.42 9.19 -12.31
C ALA A 363 -7.81 7.86 -11.65
N VAL A 364 -6.94 6.85 -11.78
CA VAL A 364 -6.97 5.64 -10.97
C VAL A 364 -5.71 5.63 -10.11
N LEU A 365 -5.90 5.61 -8.80
CA LEU A 365 -4.80 5.61 -7.84
C LEU A 365 -4.14 4.24 -7.77
N LYS A 366 -2.95 4.18 -7.15
CA LYS A 366 -2.26 2.91 -6.88
C LYS A 366 -3.21 1.92 -6.21
N ARG A 367 -3.36 0.76 -6.84
CA ARG A 367 -4.25 -0.30 -6.38
C ARG A 367 -3.79 -0.87 -5.05
N GLY A 368 -4.70 -0.88 -4.09
CA GLY A 368 -4.49 -1.54 -2.80
C GLY A 368 -4.76 -3.04 -2.89
N GLU A 369 -5.04 -3.64 -1.73
CA GLU A 369 -5.24 -5.09 -1.67
C GLU A 369 -6.50 -5.56 -2.42
N VAL A 370 -6.39 -6.66 -3.16
CA VAL A 370 -7.41 -7.10 -4.10
C VAL A 370 -8.25 -8.27 -3.61
N SER A 371 -7.74 -9.10 -2.70
CA SER A 371 -8.43 -10.30 -2.23
C SER A 371 -9.76 -10.02 -1.51
N GLU A 372 -10.48 -11.10 -1.30
CA GLU A 372 -11.62 -11.17 -0.41
C GLU A 372 -11.20 -11.79 0.93
N SER A 373 -11.84 -11.37 2.01
CA SER A 373 -11.64 -11.89 3.35
C SER A 373 -12.91 -12.51 3.90
N LEU A 374 -12.75 -13.59 4.66
CA LEU A 374 -13.79 -14.19 5.46
C LEU A 374 -13.74 -13.60 6.88
N VAL A 375 -14.84 -13.00 7.30
CA VAL A 375 -15.10 -12.61 8.69
C VAL A 375 -16.08 -13.62 9.24
N ALA A 376 -15.60 -14.56 10.06
CA ALA A 376 -16.42 -15.62 10.67
C ALA A 376 -16.59 -15.39 12.18
N ARG A 377 -17.62 -15.99 12.81
CA ARG A 377 -17.87 -15.85 14.26
C ARG A 377 -16.65 -16.23 15.11
N ALA A 378 -15.93 -17.26 14.69
CA ALA A 378 -14.64 -17.68 15.22
C ALA A 378 -13.54 -17.45 14.16
N ASP A 379 -12.27 -17.69 14.52
CA ASP A 379 -11.12 -17.64 13.59
C ASP A 379 -11.10 -18.84 12.64
N LEU A 380 -12.25 -19.14 12.02
CA LEU A 380 -12.44 -20.21 11.05
C LEU A 380 -12.12 -19.71 9.64
N ARG A 381 -11.54 -20.59 8.86
CA ARG A 381 -11.38 -20.49 7.41
C ARG A 381 -12.63 -20.96 6.69
N LEU A 382 -12.74 -20.62 5.41
CA LEU A 382 -13.88 -20.99 4.57
C LEU A 382 -14.06 -22.52 4.50
N ALA A 383 -12.94 -23.26 4.44
CA ALA A 383 -12.95 -24.72 4.43
C ALA A 383 -13.43 -25.33 5.76
N GLU A 384 -13.36 -24.59 6.86
CA GLU A 384 -13.67 -25.07 8.22
C GLU A 384 -15.10 -24.75 8.65
N LEU A 385 -15.84 -23.96 7.87
CA LEU A 385 -17.25 -23.70 8.14
C LEU A 385 -18.07 -25.00 8.09
N PRO A 386 -18.94 -25.26 9.08
CA PRO A 386 -19.74 -26.48 9.10
C PRO A 386 -20.77 -26.49 7.94
N PRO A 387 -21.19 -27.68 7.48
CA PRO A 387 -22.26 -27.78 6.49
C PRO A 387 -23.53 -27.04 6.92
N GLY A 388 -24.13 -26.30 5.98
CA GLY A 388 -25.31 -25.48 6.25
C GLY A 388 -25.03 -24.12 6.90
N ALA A 389 -23.76 -23.75 7.15
CA ALA A 389 -23.44 -22.44 7.74
C ALA A 389 -23.86 -21.28 6.83
N THR A 390 -24.35 -20.22 7.45
CA THR A 390 -24.84 -19.01 6.80
C THR A 390 -23.72 -18.02 6.48
N VAL A 391 -23.59 -17.62 5.22
CA VAL A 391 -22.53 -16.70 4.75
C VAL A 391 -23.14 -15.42 4.20
N GLY A 392 -22.93 -14.33 4.93
CA GLY A 392 -23.37 -12.98 4.59
C GLY A 392 -22.67 -12.41 3.34
N THR A 393 -23.40 -12.25 2.25
CA THR A 393 -22.98 -11.49 1.06
C THR A 393 -24.18 -11.06 0.22
N SER A 394 -24.13 -9.85 -0.35
CA SER A 394 -25.11 -9.38 -1.35
C SER A 394 -24.52 -9.29 -2.76
N SER A 395 -23.32 -9.83 -2.98
CA SER A 395 -22.68 -9.85 -4.30
C SER A 395 -22.98 -11.17 -5.01
N PRO A 396 -23.69 -11.15 -6.16
CA PRO A 396 -23.93 -12.36 -6.96
C PRO A 396 -22.65 -13.11 -7.34
N ARG A 397 -21.58 -12.37 -7.70
CA ARG A 397 -20.24 -12.93 -7.93
C ARG A 397 -19.71 -13.73 -6.73
N ARG A 398 -19.89 -13.22 -5.51
CA ARG A 398 -19.43 -13.93 -4.30
C ARG A 398 -20.29 -15.15 -4.04
N VAL A 399 -21.61 -15.05 -4.24
CA VAL A 399 -22.54 -16.17 -4.10
C VAL A 399 -22.17 -17.31 -5.05
N ALA A 400 -22.00 -17.01 -6.35
CA ALA A 400 -21.65 -18.01 -7.35
C ALA A 400 -20.32 -18.71 -7.03
N GLN A 401 -19.27 -17.94 -6.66
CA GLN A 401 -17.98 -18.54 -6.29
C GLN A 401 -18.05 -19.35 -4.99
N LEU A 402 -18.84 -18.90 -4.02
CA LEU A 402 -19.06 -19.63 -2.78
C LEU A 402 -19.74 -20.98 -3.05
N LEU A 403 -20.81 -20.99 -3.84
CA LEU A 403 -21.56 -22.21 -4.17
C LEU A 403 -20.75 -23.17 -5.05
N ALA A 404 -19.91 -22.65 -5.94
CA ALA A 404 -18.99 -23.47 -6.74
C ALA A 404 -17.95 -24.20 -5.85
N LEU A 405 -17.49 -23.57 -4.77
CA LEU A 405 -16.49 -24.13 -3.85
C LEU A 405 -17.10 -24.97 -2.73
N ARG A 406 -18.25 -24.55 -2.22
CA ARG A 406 -18.92 -25.07 -1.02
C ARG A 406 -20.44 -25.03 -1.23
N PRO A 407 -21.00 -25.94 -2.05
CA PRO A 407 -22.44 -25.98 -2.37
C PRO A 407 -23.32 -26.29 -1.15
N ASP A 408 -22.72 -26.74 -0.05
CA ASP A 408 -23.36 -27.03 1.22
C ASP A 408 -23.55 -25.80 2.13
N LEU A 409 -22.93 -24.66 1.81
CA LEU A 409 -23.10 -23.41 2.58
C LEU A 409 -24.32 -22.63 2.10
N VAL A 410 -24.88 -21.79 2.99
CA VAL A 410 -26.12 -21.03 2.73
C VAL A 410 -25.79 -19.54 2.58
N PRO A 411 -25.72 -18.99 1.36
CA PRO A 411 -25.52 -17.56 1.16
C PRO A 411 -26.73 -16.77 1.63
N VAL A 412 -26.51 -15.71 2.43
CA VAL A 412 -27.57 -14.84 2.93
C VAL A 412 -27.24 -13.38 2.64
N THR A 413 -28.23 -12.60 2.21
CA THR A 413 -28.08 -11.17 1.94
C THR A 413 -27.64 -10.42 3.21
N ILE A 414 -26.61 -9.58 3.08
CA ILE A 414 -26.11 -8.72 4.17
C ILE A 414 -26.00 -7.25 3.72
N ARG A 415 -26.52 -6.34 4.53
CA ARG A 415 -26.58 -4.89 4.25
C ARG A 415 -25.73 -4.09 5.24
N GLY A 416 -25.58 -2.79 4.97
CA GLY A 416 -24.80 -1.86 5.80
C GLY A 416 -23.37 -1.60 5.29
N ALA A 417 -22.68 -0.68 5.95
CA ALA A 417 -21.27 -0.38 5.68
C ALA A 417 -20.35 -1.54 6.14
N VAL A 418 -19.06 -1.48 5.83
CA VAL A 418 -18.11 -2.57 6.14
C VAL A 418 -18.09 -2.90 7.63
N ASP A 419 -17.99 -1.89 8.49
CA ASP A 419 -17.97 -2.05 9.95
C ASP A 419 -19.30 -2.55 10.50
N ASP A 420 -20.43 -2.17 9.92
CA ASP A 420 -21.74 -2.72 10.28
C ASP A 420 -21.83 -4.21 9.98
N ARG A 421 -21.28 -4.65 8.85
CA ARG A 421 -21.29 -6.06 8.45
C ARG A 421 -20.43 -6.90 9.38
N VAL A 422 -19.25 -6.40 9.75
CA VAL A 422 -18.41 -7.03 10.79
C VAL A 422 -19.19 -7.16 12.10
N ARG A 423 -19.85 -6.09 12.56
CA ARG A 423 -20.68 -6.12 13.77
C ARG A 423 -21.84 -7.12 13.68
N GLN A 424 -22.47 -7.27 12.52
CA GLN A 424 -23.55 -8.25 12.33
C GLN A 424 -23.06 -9.70 12.46
N VAL A 425 -21.86 -10.02 11.97
CA VAL A 425 -21.25 -11.35 12.20
C VAL A 425 -20.94 -11.54 13.68
N ARG A 426 -20.35 -10.54 14.35
CA ARG A 426 -20.05 -10.59 15.80
C ARG A 426 -21.31 -10.69 16.68
N ALA A 427 -22.41 -10.13 16.22
CA ALA A 427 -23.73 -10.24 16.84
C ALA A 427 -24.46 -11.54 16.43
N GLU A 428 -23.77 -12.49 15.83
CA GLU A 428 -24.27 -13.83 15.47
C GLU A 428 -25.47 -13.83 14.52
N ARG A 429 -25.62 -12.78 13.69
CA ARG A 429 -26.65 -12.76 12.64
C ARG A 429 -26.32 -13.67 11.45
N PHE A 430 -25.04 -14.00 11.28
CA PHE A 430 -24.50 -14.88 10.25
C PHE A 430 -23.33 -15.67 10.84
N ASP A 431 -23.07 -16.87 10.32
CA ASP A 431 -21.88 -17.65 10.71
C ASP A 431 -20.59 -17.02 10.19
N ALA A 432 -20.65 -16.45 8.98
CA ALA A 432 -19.57 -15.66 8.40
C ALA A 432 -20.09 -14.60 7.43
N ALA A 433 -19.21 -13.71 6.96
CA ALA A 433 -19.45 -12.81 5.85
C ALA A 433 -18.20 -12.69 4.98
N ILE A 434 -18.40 -12.50 3.67
CA ILE A 434 -17.30 -12.26 2.72
C ILE A 434 -17.22 -10.76 2.44
N LEU A 435 -16.08 -10.14 2.79
CA LEU A 435 -15.83 -8.70 2.67
C LEU A 435 -14.52 -8.45 1.91
N ALA A 436 -14.44 -7.33 1.19
CA ALA A 436 -13.21 -6.99 0.48
C ALA A 436 -12.10 -6.63 1.48
N THR A 437 -10.94 -7.25 1.34
CA THR A 437 -9.79 -7.07 2.23
C THR A 437 -9.33 -5.61 2.26
N ALA A 438 -9.34 -4.91 1.11
CA ALA A 438 -9.06 -3.48 1.07
C ALA A 438 -9.98 -2.63 1.96
N GLY A 439 -11.27 -2.96 2.04
CA GLY A 439 -12.21 -2.23 2.88
C GLY A 439 -11.89 -2.41 4.37
N LEU A 440 -11.59 -3.65 4.78
CA LEU A 440 -11.18 -3.96 6.15
C LEU A 440 -9.84 -3.29 6.50
N SER A 441 -8.85 -3.39 5.63
CA SER A 441 -7.52 -2.80 5.82
C SER A 441 -7.58 -1.28 5.99
N ARG A 442 -8.30 -0.57 5.12
CA ARG A 442 -8.48 0.90 5.18
C ARG A 442 -9.15 1.37 6.46
N LEU A 443 -10.04 0.57 7.02
CA LEU A 443 -10.74 0.87 8.27
C LEU A 443 -10.02 0.37 9.54
N GLY A 444 -8.86 -0.28 9.39
CA GLY A 444 -8.15 -0.88 10.51
C GLY A 444 -8.84 -2.11 11.11
N LEU A 445 -9.71 -2.77 10.34
CA LEU A 445 -10.52 -3.94 10.76
C LEU A 445 -9.99 -5.27 10.19
N LEU A 446 -8.76 -5.30 9.66
CA LEU A 446 -8.22 -6.52 9.05
C LEU A 446 -8.07 -7.66 10.07
N CYS A 447 -7.85 -7.35 11.35
CA CYS A 447 -7.79 -8.34 12.43
C CYS A 447 -9.12 -9.07 12.67
N GLU A 448 -10.23 -8.56 12.12
CA GLU A 448 -11.54 -9.20 12.22
C GLU A 448 -11.71 -10.33 11.19
N ALA A 449 -10.84 -10.40 10.18
CA ALA A 449 -10.86 -11.47 9.20
C ALA A 449 -10.09 -12.70 9.72
N GLY A 450 -10.75 -13.85 9.74
CA GLY A 450 -10.12 -15.14 10.05
C GLY A 450 -9.32 -15.69 8.88
N GLU A 451 -9.65 -15.27 7.66
CA GLU A 451 -8.95 -15.69 6.44
C GLU A 451 -8.95 -14.59 5.38
N GLN A 452 -7.80 -14.39 4.74
CA GLN A 452 -7.68 -13.69 3.47
C GLN A 452 -7.59 -14.73 2.35
N MET A 453 -8.61 -14.79 1.49
CA MET A 453 -8.76 -15.88 0.53
C MET A 453 -7.77 -15.72 -0.63
N PRO A 454 -7.01 -16.79 -0.99
CA PRO A 454 -6.10 -16.77 -2.14
C PRO A 454 -6.83 -16.48 -3.45
N LEU A 455 -6.16 -15.78 -4.38
CA LEU A 455 -6.76 -15.38 -5.66
C LEU A 455 -7.05 -16.55 -6.61
N ASP A 456 -6.36 -17.68 -6.43
CA ASP A 456 -6.66 -18.91 -7.17
C ASP A 456 -7.97 -19.54 -6.71
N LEU A 457 -8.33 -19.34 -5.44
CA LEU A 457 -9.55 -19.85 -4.84
C LEU A 457 -10.73 -18.91 -5.14
N PHE A 458 -10.57 -17.63 -4.82
CA PHE A 458 -11.65 -16.65 -4.86
C PHE A 458 -11.23 -15.38 -5.59
N LEU A 459 -11.65 -15.23 -6.86
CA LEU A 459 -11.29 -14.06 -7.66
C LEU A 459 -12.10 -12.83 -7.24
N PRO A 460 -11.48 -11.63 -7.25
CA PRO A 460 -12.11 -10.42 -6.79
C PRO A 460 -13.07 -9.83 -7.83
N ALA A 461 -13.79 -8.78 -7.41
CA ALA A 461 -14.53 -7.97 -8.39
C ALA A 461 -13.54 -7.20 -9.29
N PRO A 462 -13.85 -7.03 -10.58
CA PRO A 462 -13.15 -6.09 -11.46
C PRO A 462 -12.99 -4.72 -10.77
N GLY A 463 -11.78 -4.15 -10.79
CA GLY A 463 -11.48 -2.88 -10.13
C GLY A 463 -11.37 -2.92 -8.60
N GLN A 464 -11.54 -4.08 -7.94
CA GLN A 464 -11.42 -4.16 -6.48
C GLN A 464 -10.04 -3.72 -6.00
N GLY A 465 -9.99 -3.01 -4.87
CA GLY A 465 -8.77 -2.44 -4.31
C GLY A 465 -8.34 -1.11 -4.93
N ALA A 466 -8.77 -0.79 -6.16
CA ALA A 466 -8.49 0.49 -6.79
C ALA A 466 -9.45 1.60 -6.32
N MET A 467 -8.95 2.82 -6.28
CA MET A 467 -9.75 4.04 -6.09
C MET A 467 -9.72 4.85 -7.38
N ALA A 468 -10.85 5.44 -7.71
CA ALA A 468 -11.01 6.27 -8.89
C ALA A 468 -11.45 7.67 -8.50
N VAL A 469 -10.90 8.66 -9.20
CA VAL A 469 -11.35 10.04 -9.16
C VAL A 469 -12.15 10.30 -10.43
N GLN A 470 -13.39 10.74 -10.28
CA GLN A 470 -14.30 11.05 -11.37
C GLN A 470 -14.52 12.58 -11.44
N CYS A 471 -14.65 13.13 -12.65
CA CYS A 471 -15.02 14.53 -12.87
C CYS A 471 -15.79 14.69 -14.18
N ARG A 472 -16.25 15.91 -14.48
CA ARG A 472 -16.86 16.20 -15.78
C ARG A 472 -15.83 16.07 -16.91
N SER A 473 -16.27 15.55 -18.04
CA SER A 473 -15.41 15.30 -19.22
C SER A 473 -14.93 16.58 -19.90
N ASP A 474 -15.65 17.69 -19.73
CA ASP A 474 -15.31 19.02 -20.26
C ASP A 474 -14.46 19.87 -19.30
N ASP A 475 -14.22 19.40 -18.08
CA ASP A 475 -13.39 20.09 -17.09
C ASP A 475 -11.90 19.72 -17.27
N ALA A 476 -11.29 20.31 -18.31
CA ALA A 476 -9.89 20.09 -18.65
C ALA A 476 -8.93 20.43 -17.50
N ALA A 477 -9.27 21.42 -16.67
CA ALA A 477 -8.43 21.82 -15.53
C ALA A 477 -8.42 20.74 -14.44
N THR A 478 -9.58 20.18 -14.11
CA THR A 478 -9.69 19.07 -13.14
C THR A 478 -9.02 17.81 -13.66
N LEU A 479 -9.21 17.48 -14.94
CA LEU A 479 -8.56 16.34 -15.59
C LEU A 479 -7.03 16.44 -15.54
N GLU A 480 -6.46 17.60 -15.90
CA GLU A 480 -5.01 17.82 -15.89
C GLU A 480 -4.41 17.64 -14.49
N MET A 481 -5.06 18.24 -13.49
CA MET A 481 -4.63 18.17 -12.10
C MET A 481 -4.62 16.73 -11.56
N CYS A 482 -5.67 15.96 -11.88
CA CYS A 482 -5.80 14.57 -11.42
C CYS A 482 -4.75 13.64 -12.03
N ARG A 483 -4.07 13.99 -13.13
CA ARG A 483 -2.98 13.17 -13.71
C ARG A 483 -1.86 12.84 -12.73
N SER A 484 -1.63 13.71 -11.75
CA SER A 484 -0.65 13.49 -10.68
C SER A 484 -1.00 12.34 -9.74
N LEU A 485 -2.26 11.92 -9.70
CA LEU A 485 -2.77 10.82 -8.88
C LEU A 485 -2.77 9.48 -9.62
N GLU A 486 -2.56 9.49 -10.93
CA GLU A 486 -2.69 8.33 -11.81
C GLU A 486 -1.54 7.33 -11.58
N ASP A 487 -1.90 6.05 -11.37
CA ASP A 487 -0.98 4.94 -11.45
C ASP A 487 -1.25 4.16 -12.74
N ALA A 488 -0.35 4.32 -13.72
CA ALA A 488 -0.52 3.75 -15.07
C ALA A 488 -0.63 2.22 -15.07
N GLU A 489 0.07 1.52 -14.16
CA GLU A 489 -0.04 0.06 -14.03
C GLU A 489 -1.43 -0.35 -13.53
N SER A 490 -1.91 0.29 -12.46
CA SER A 490 -3.24 0.05 -11.92
C SER A 490 -4.31 0.35 -12.97
N ARG A 491 -4.19 1.48 -13.68
CA ARG A 491 -5.07 1.85 -14.80
C ARG A 491 -5.16 0.74 -15.84
N ARG A 492 -4.02 0.26 -16.33
CA ARG A 492 -3.98 -0.78 -17.37
C ARG A 492 -4.57 -2.10 -16.89
N ALA A 493 -4.26 -2.50 -15.66
CA ALA A 493 -4.82 -3.70 -15.06
C ALA A 493 -6.35 -3.61 -14.95
N VAL A 494 -6.87 -2.54 -14.36
CA VAL A 494 -8.32 -2.39 -14.16
C VAL A 494 -9.06 -2.16 -15.48
N THR A 495 -8.43 -1.57 -16.50
CA THR A 495 -9.00 -1.51 -17.86
C THR A 495 -9.27 -2.90 -18.40
N ALA A 496 -8.31 -3.83 -18.34
CA ALA A 496 -8.54 -5.20 -18.81
C ALA A 496 -9.68 -5.90 -18.05
N GLU A 497 -9.76 -5.68 -16.73
CA GLU A 497 -10.81 -6.26 -15.90
C GLU A 497 -12.21 -5.70 -16.20
N LEU A 498 -12.31 -4.37 -16.34
CA LEU A 498 -13.57 -3.69 -16.63
C LEU A 498 -14.05 -3.99 -18.06
N GLU A 499 -13.14 -4.10 -19.03
CA GLU A 499 -13.50 -4.55 -20.37
C GLU A 499 -13.98 -6.01 -20.38
N PHE A 500 -13.41 -6.88 -19.55
CA PHE A 500 -13.92 -8.25 -19.38
C PHE A 500 -15.31 -8.27 -18.73
N LEU A 501 -15.58 -7.39 -17.77
CA LEU A 501 -16.88 -7.25 -17.10
C LEU A 501 -17.97 -6.69 -18.03
N ARG A 502 -17.60 -5.80 -18.97
CA ARG A 502 -18.51 -5.00 -19.79
C ARG A 502 -19.70 -5.76 -20.40
N PRO A 503 -19.55 -6.94 -21.03
CA PRO A 503 -20.70 -7.68 -21.57
C PRO A 503 -21.58 -8.34 -20.48
N PHE A 504 -21.05 -8.55 -19.28
CA PHE A 504 -21.70 -9.29 -18.19
C PHE A 504 -22.21 -8.41 -17.03
N GLU A 505 -21.99 -7.09 -17.09
CA GLU A 505 -22.29 -6.16 -15.97
C GLU A 505 -23.74 -6.23 -15.48
N PHE A 506 -24.69 -6.39 -16.41
CA PHE A 506 -26.12 -6.51 -16.12
C PHE A 506 -26.70 -7.88 -16.53
N ASP A 507 -25.82 -8.86 -16.78
CA ASP A 507 -26.24 -10.21 -17.13
C ASP A 507 -26.90 -10.90 -15.93
N ARG A 508 -28.01 -11.60 -16.18
CA ARG A 508 -28.82 -12.28 -15.16
C ARG A 508 -28.61 -13.80 -15.14
N THR A 509 -27.66 -14.28 -15.92
CA THR A 509 -27.32 -15.69 -16.10
C THR A 509 -25.91 -15.93 -15.61
N TYR A 510 -24.97 -15.06 -16.01
CA TYR A 510 -23.56 -15.16 -15.68
C TYR A 510 -23.02 -13.95 -14.92
N VAL A 511 -22.03 -14.19 -14.06
CA VAL A 511 -21.31 -13.17 -13.30
C VAL A 511 -19.82 -13.29 -13.54
N ALA A 512 -19.16 -12.14 -13.67
CA ALA A 512 -17.73 -12.06 -13.93
C ALA A 512 -16.93 -11.73 -12.65
N ALA A 513 -15.83 -12.44 -12.45
CA ALA A 513 -14.74 -12.08 -11.54
C ALA A 513 -13.46 -11.90 -12.38
N ALA A 514 -12.63 -10.92 -12.04
CA ALA A 514 -11.42 -10.67 -12.79
C ALA A 514 -10.33 -10.03 -11.93
N TYR A 515 -9.10 -10.43 -12.21
CA TYR A 515 -7.89 -9.85 -11.64
C TYR A 515 -6.81 -9.78 -12.70
N ALA A 516 -6.24 -8.60 -12.88
CA ALA A 516 -5.14 -8.34 -13.78
C ALA A 516 -3.97 -7.70 -13.04
N ILE A 517 -2.78 -8.02 -13.53
CA ILE A 517 -1.52 -7.37 -13.16
C ILE A 517 -0.95 -6.77 -14.44
N ALA A 518 -0.56 -5.50 -14.37
CA ALA A 518 0.26 -4.87 -15.39
C ALA A 518 1.68 -4.72 -14.86
N SER A 519 2.67 -5.07 -15.67
CA SER A 519 4.09 -4.83 -15.34
C SER A 519 4.78 -4.13 -16.50
N ALA A 520 5.50 -3.06 -16.19
CA ALA A 520 6.49 -2.53 -17.13
C ALA A 520 7.73 -3.44 -17.09
N LEU A 521 7.95 -4.18 -18.19
CA LEU A 521 9.27 -4.74 -18.49
C LEU A 521 10.04 -3.65 -19.25
N ASP A 522 11.29 -3.37 -18.87
CA ASP A 522 12.13 -2.36 -19.55
C ASP A 522 12.07 -2.48 -21.08
N ALA A 523 12.20 -1.33 -21.79
CA ALA A 523 12.22 -1.17 -23.25
C ALA A 523 11.09 -1.86 -24.06
N SER A 524 10.19 -2.61 -23.42
CA SER A 524 9.08 -3.34 -24.02
C SER A 524 7.76 -2.68 -23.61
N PRO A 525 6.71 -2.76 -24.44
CA PRO A 525 5.39 -2.32 -24.02
C PRO A 525 4.97 -3.12 -22.78
N SER A 526 4.51 -2.43 -21.73
CA SER A 526 4.09 -3.10 -20.49
C SER A 526 3.07 -4.20 -20.79
N SER A 527 3.26 -5.38 -20.22
CA SER A 527 2.36 -6.51 -20.41
C SER A 527 1.28 -6.51 -19.34
N VAL A 528 0.08 -6.94 -19.72
CA VAL A 528 -1.05 -7.20 -18.83
C VAL A 528 -1.28 -8.71 -18.82
N LEU A 529 -1.36 -9.29 -17.64
CA LEU A 529 -1.85 -10.65 -17.41
C LEU A 529 -3.21 -10.54 -16.74
N LEU A 530 -4.27 -10.99 -17.40
CA LEU A 530 -5.63 -11.05 -16.90
C LEU A 530 -5.99 -12.50 -16.55
N ARG A 531 -6.42 -12.73 -15.32
CA ARG A 531 -7.08 -13.96 -14.86
C ARG A 531 -8.54 -13.62 -14.60
N ALA A 532 -9.44 -14.34 -15.25
CA ALA A 532 -10.86 -14.06 -15.15
C ALA A 532 -11.67 -15.35 -15.03
N ARG A 533 -12.83 -15.23 -14.40
CA ARG A 533 -13.78 -16.31 -14.18
C ARG A 533 -15.17 -15.85 -14.51
N LEU A 534 -15.85 -16.63 -15.35
CA LEU A 534 -17.26 -16.47 -15.64
C LEU A 534 -18.01 -17.62 -14.98
N LEU A 535 -19.04 -17.30 -14.19
CA LEU A 535 -19.83 -18.29 -13.45
C LEU A 535 -21.31 -18.13 -13.72
N SER A 536 -22.07 -19.22 -13.77
CA SER A 536 -23.53 -19.15 -13.62
C SER A 536 -23.89 -18.65 -12.21
N LEU A 537 -25.04 -18.00 -12.05
CA LEU A 537 -25.47 -17.46 -10.75
C LEU A 537 -25.54 -18.50 -9.62
N ASP A 538 -25.82 -19.75 -9.94
CA ASP A 538 -25.87 -20.87 -9.00
C ASP A 538 -24.50 -21.54 -8.74
N GLY A 539 -23.45 -21.10 -9.44
CA GLY A 539 -22.09 -21.65 -9.32
C GLY A 539 -21.88 -23.02 -9.97
N GLN A 540 -22.87 -23.57 -10.70
CA GLN A 540 -22.74 -24.90 -11.33
C GLN A 540 -21.87 -24.89 -12.59
N GLN A 541 -21.82 -23.77 -13.31
CA GLN A 541 -20.92 -23.57 -14.44
C GLN A 541 -19.83 -22.59 -14.05
N VAL A 542 -18.58 -22.99 -14.27
CA VAL A 542 -17.39 -22.19 -13.98
C VAL A 542 -16.45 -22.27 -15.18
N CYS A 543 -16.08 -21.13 -15.73
CA CYS A 543 -15.06 -21.03 -16.77
C CYS A 543 -13.96 -20.07 -16.35
N ASP A 544 -12.77 -20.62 -16.10
CA ASP A 544 -11.55 -19.86 -15.83
C ASP A 544 -10.76 -19.63 -17.13
N VAL A 545 -10.33 -18.39 -17.34
CA VAL A 545 -9.48 -17.97 -18.47
C VAL A 545 -8.31 -17.15 -17.97
N SER A 546 -7.17 -17.28 -18.65
CA SER A 546 -5.94 -16.56 -18.33
C SER A 546 -5.27 -16.10 -19.62
N VAL A 547 -5.26 -14.79 -19.86
CA VAL A 547 -4.78 -14.21 -21.09
C VAL A 547 -3.74 -13.14 -20.77
N SER A 548 -2.64 -13.14 -21.51
CA SER A 548 -1.64 -12.06 -21.45
C SER A 548 -1.52 -11.32 -22.77
N GLY A 549 -1.01 -10.10 -22.72
CA GLY A 549 -0.74 -9.28 -23.89
C GLY A 549 -0.47 -7.82 -23.53
N ASN A 550 -0.15 -7.00 -24.53
CA ASN A 550 0.24 -5.62 -24.27
C ASN A 550 -0.96 -4.68 -24.19
N ASP A 551 -1.95 -4.82 -25.07
CA ASP A 551 -3.17 -3.99 -25.02
C ASP A 551 -4.19 -4.58 -24.03
N PRO A 552 -4.55 -3.87 -22.94
CA PRO A 552 -5.54 -4.32 -21.96
C PRO A 552 -6.89 -4.70 -22.59
N THR A 553 -7.34 -3.93 -23.59
CA THR A 553 -8.64 -4.14 -24.23
C THR A 553 -8.62 -5.39 -25.12
N ALA A 554 -7.56 -5.58 -25.90
CA ALA A 554 -7.40 -6.81 -26.67
C ALA A 554 -7.23 -8.06 -25.79
N VAL A 555 -6.57 -7.94 -24.63
CA VAL A 555 -6.47 -9.02 -23.63
C VAL A 555 -7.86 -9.40 -23.11
N ALA A 556 -8.65 -8.41 -22.72
CA ALA A 556 -10.02 -8.63 -22.24
C ALA A 556 -10.91 -9.27 -23.31
N ARG A 557 -10.85 -8.80 -24.55
CA ARG A 557 -11.62 -9.36 -25.67
C ARG A 557 -11.30 -10.83 -25.91
N ARG A 558 -10.01 -11.20 -25.95
CA ARG A 558 -9.60 -12.61 -26.08
C ARG A 558 -10.10 -13.47 -24.92
N ALA A 559 -10.05 -12.93 -23.69
CA ALA A 559 -10.57 -13.63 -22.52
C ALA A 559 -12.10 -13.84 -22.60
N ILE A 560 -12.85 -12.85 -23.11
CA ILE A 560 -14.28 -12.99 -23.37
C ILE A 560 -14.53 -14.06 -24.43
N ASP A 561 -13.89 -13.96 -25.60
CA ASP A 561 -14.06 -14.90 -26.72
C ASP A 561 -13.75 -16.35 -26.28
N GLU A 562 -12.69 -16.53 -25.48
CA GLU A 562 -12.32 -17.83 -24.92
C GLU A 562 -13.34 -18.36 -23.91
N ALA A 563 -13.85 -17.50 -23.02
CA ALA A 563 -14.83 -17.88 -22.01
C ALA A 563 -16.18 -18.23 -22.62
N THR A 564 -16.68 -17.42 -23.56
CA THR A 564 -17.98 -17.66 -24.22
C THR A 564 -17.93 -18.90 -25.11
N ALA A 565 -16.85 -19.11 -25.86
CA ALA A 565 -16.68 -20.31 -26.67
C ALA A 565 -16.67 -21.60 -25.82
N ARG A 566 -16.04 -21.57 -24.63
CA ARG A 566 -16.00 -22.71 -23.71
C ARG A 566 -17.35 -23.01 -23.06
N LEU A 567 -18.17 -21.99 -22.84
CA LEU A 567 -19.52 -22.12 -22.26
C LEU A 567 -20.62 -22.31 -23.32
N GLY A 568 -20.30 -22.15 -24.60
CA GLY A 568 -21.26 -22.26 -25.70
C GLY A 568 -22.25 -21.08 -25.77
N LEU A 569 -21.79 -19.88 -25.41
CA LEU A 569 -22.58 -18.63 -25.38
C LEU A 569 -22.52 -17.83 -26.68
#